data_AF-A0A842WGY0-F1
#
_entry.id   AF-A0A842WGY0-F1
#
_cell.length_a   1.000
_cell.length_b   1.000
_cell.length_c   1.000
_cell.angle_alpha   90.00
_cell.angle_beta   90.00
_cell.angle_gamma   90.00
#
_symmetry.space_group_name_H-M   'P 1'
#
loop_
_entity.id
_entity.type
_entity.pdbx_description
1 polymer ?
#
loop_
_entity_poly.entity_id
_entity_poly.type
_entity_poly.pdbx_seq_one_letter_code
_entity_poly.pdbx_strand_id
1 'polypeptide(L)'
;MAYIETLLSSWLETLKSAGTMISMLLIILGGLLYGIAQLQPGETRGKWQTTGIAIVVGGILIAAILGAADLIQEVSSNLFK
;
A
#
# COMPACT_ATOMS: atom_id res chain seq x y z
N MET A 1 -27.52 -0.08 -17.24
CA MET A 1 -26.04 -0.23 -17.25
C MET A 1 -25.34 0.93 -16.56
N ALA A 2 -25.72 2.19 -16.82
CA ALA A 2 -25.11 3.37 -16.18
C ALA A 2 -24.99 3.31 -14.64
N TYR A 3 -25.99 2.80 -13.91
CA TYR A 3 -25.92 2.72 -12.44
C TYR A 3 -24.86 1.74 -11.90
N ILE A 4 -24.69 0.60 -12.57
CA ILE A 4 -23.69 -0.43 -12.16
C ILE A 4 -22.27 0.08 -12.44
N GLU A 5 -22.07 0.76 -13.58
CA GLU A 5 -20.79 1.37 -13.94
C GLU A 5 -20.40 2.50 -12.97
N THR A 6 -21.35 3.34 -12.56
CA THR A 6 -21.13 4.38 -11.55
C THR A 6 -20.76 3.79 -10.19
N LEU A 7 -21.46 2.74 -9.76
CA LEU A 7 -21.14 2.03 -8.51
C LEU A 7 -19.73 1.44 -8.54
N LEU A 8 -19.38 0.71 -9.60
CA LEU A 8 -18.05 0.11 -9.75
C LEU A 8 -16.94 1.16 -9.75
N SER A 9 -17.16 2.29 -10.42
CA SER A 9 -16.19 3.39 -10.45
C SER A 9 -15.97 4.00 -9.06
N SER A 10 -17.05 4.21 -8.30
CA SER A 10 -16.98 4.72 -6.93
C SER A 10 -16.26 3.77 -5.97
N TRP A 11 -16.52 2.46 -6.09
CA TRP A 11 -15.81 1.44 -5.30
C TRP A 11 -14.33 1.40 -5.62
N LEU A 12 -13.98 1.46 -6.91
CA LEU A 12 -12.60 1.46 -7.37
C LEU A 12 -11.83 2.68 -6.84
N GLU A 13 -12.42 3.87 -6.93
CA GLU A 13 -11.81 5.10 -6.41
C GLU A 13 -11.61 5.03 -4.88
N THR A 14 -12.61 4.52 -4.15
CA THR A 14 -12.53 4.31 -2.70
C THR A 14 -11.41 3.35 -2.33
N LEU A 15 -11.32 2.21 -3.02
CA LEU A 15 -10.29 1.19 -2.77
C LEU A 15 -8.88 1.69 -3.11
N LYS A 16 -8.72 2.45 -4.20
CA LYS A 16 -7.43 3.05 -4.56
C LYS A 16 -6.98 4.08 -3.54
N SER A 17 -7.89 4.94 -3.08
CA SER A 17 -7.62 5.94 -2.05
C SER A 17 -7.23 5.28 -0.73
N ALA A 18 -8.02 4.30 -0.27
CA ALA A 18 -7.75 3.56 0.96
C ALA A 18 -6.41 2.80 0.88
N GLY A 19 -6.15 2.10 -0.21
CA GLY A 19 -4.90 1.37 -0.41
C GLY A 19 -3.68 2.30 -0.42
N THR A 20 -3.78 3.45 -1.08
CA THR A 20 -2.70 4.45 -1.12
C THR A 20 -2.41 5.00 0.27
N MET A 21 -3.47 5.31 1.03
CA MET A 21 -3.34 5.79 2.40
C MET A 21 -2.70 4.73 3.31
N ILE A 22 -3.14 3.47 3.23
CA ILE A 22 -2.58 2.35 4.01
C ILE A 22 -1.11 2.15 3.67
N SER A 23 -0.75 2.16 2.39
CA SER A 23 0.65 2.02 1.93
C SER A 23 1.54 3.10 2.53
N MET A 24 1.13 4.37 2.43
CA MET A 24 1.88 5.49 3.03
C MET A 24 2.02 5.34 4.55
N LEU A 25 0.94 5.00 5.25
CA LEU A 25 0.97 4.82 6.70
C LEU A 25 1.94 3.70 7.11
N LEU A 26 1.94 2.57 6.40
CA LEU A 26 2.86 1.47 6.69
C LEU A 26 4.32 1.89 6.46
N ILE A 27 4.62 2.61 5.38
CA ILE A 27 5.98 3.09 5.12
C ILE A 27 6.44 4.04 6.23
N ILE A 28 5.60 5.00 6.63
CA ILE A 28 5.92 5.96 7.70
C ILE A 28 6.11 5.25 9.04
N LEU A 29 5.15 4.40 9.43
CA LEU A 29 5.20 3.67 10.70
C LEU A 29 6.37 2.70 10.76
N GLY A 30 6.65 2.00 9.66
CA GLY A 30 7.80 1.09 9.57
C GLY A 30 9.13 1.82 9.70
N GLY A 31 9.26 3.00 9.06
CA GLY A 31 10.42 3.88 9.21
C GLY A 31 10.60 4.40 10.65
N LEU A 32 9.51 4.84 11.28
CA LEU A 32 9.51 5.25 12.68
C LEU A 32 9.91 4.11 13.62
N LEU A 33 9.34 2.91 13.43
CA LEU A 33 9.65 1.74 14.23
C LEU A 33 11.13 1.34 14.08
N TYR A 34 11.66 1.40 12.86
CA TYR A 34 13.09 1.17 12.59
C TYR A 34 13.98 2.20 13.29
N GLY A 35 13.59 3.49 13.27
CA GLY A 35 14.30 4.55 13.99
C GLY A 35 14.29 4.33 15.51
N ILE A 36 13.13 4.02 16.08
CA ILE A 36 12.97 3.72 17.52
C ILE A 36 13.76 2.47 17.91
N ALA A 37 13.89 1.48 17.03
CA ALA A 37 14.67 0.28 17.29
C ALA A 37 16.14 0.60 17.63
N GLN A 38 16.70 1.69 17.11
CA GLN A 38 18.08 2.10 17.44
C GLN A 38 18.25 2.51 18.90
N LEU A 39 17.18 2.96 19.56
CA LEU A 39 17.16 3.33 20.97
C LEU A 39 17.00 2.11 21.89
N GLN A 40 16.71 0.93 21.35
CA GLN A 40 16.53 -0.29 22.11
C GLN A 40 17.89 -0.96 22.44
N PRO A 41 17.98 -1.73 23.55
CA PRO A 41 19.12 -2.57 23.87
C PRO A 41 19.44 -3.55 22.73
N GLY A 42 20.72 -3.93 22.59
CA GLY A 42 21.18 -4.79 21.50
C GLY A 42 20.43 -6.13 21.39
N GLU A 43 19.97 -6.68 22.52
CA GLU A 43 19.24 -7.94 22.60
C GLU A 43 17.88 -7.91 21.87
N THR A 44 17.20 -6.76 21.87
CA THR A 44 15.86 -6.62 21.26
C THR A 44 15.87 -5.77 19.99
N ARG A 45 16.93 -4.98 19.77
CA ARG A 45 17.10 -4.10 18.60
C ARG A 45 16.84 -4.83 17.28
N GLY A 46 17.45 -6.00 17.09
CA GLY A 46 17.33 -6.77 15.84
C GLY A 46 15.87 -7.12 15.52
N LYS A 47 15.10 -7.55 16.52
CA LYS A 47 13.67 -7.86 16.38
C LYS A 47 12.88 -6.65 15.88
N TRP A 48 13.08 -5.49 16.50
CA TRP A 48 12.36 -4.27 16.15
C TRP A 48 12.76 -3.72 14.78
N GLN A 49 14.04 -3.83 14.40
CA GLN A 49 14.51 -3.48 13.06
C GLN A 49 13.86 -4.37 11.99
N THR A 50 13.84 -5.70 12.20
CA THR A 50 13.19 -6.63 11.28
C THR A 50 11.70 -6.35 11.14
N THR A 51 10.99 -6.10 12.24
CA THR A 51 9.57 -5.71 12.20
C THR A 51 9.38 -4.42 11.41
N GLY A 52 10.20 -3.38 11.65
CA GLY A 52 10.11 -2.11 10.93
C GLY A 52 10.30 -2.29 9.42
N ILE A 53 11.32 -3.06 9.03
CA ILE A 53 11.57 -3.38 7.61
C ILE A 53 10.40 -4.16 7.01
N ALA A 54 9.86 -5.17 7.70
CA ALA A 54 8.73 -5.95 7.21
C ALA A 54 7.48 -5.08 6.97
N ILE A 55 7.21 -4.11 7.85
CA ILE A 55 6.11 -3.15 7.68
C ILE A 55 6.34 -2.27 6.46
N VAL A 56 7.56 -1.74 6.27
CA VAL A 56 7.91 -0.93 5.09
C VAL A 56 7.73 -1.73 3.80
N VAL A 57 8.25 -2.97 3.75
CA VAL A 57 8.11 -3.87 2.59
C VAL A 57 6.63 -4.16 2.30
N GLY A 58 5.81 -4.39 3.33
CA GLY A 58 4.36 -4.54 3.17
C GLY A 58 3.69 -3.32 2.52
N GLY A 59 4.07 -2.11 2.95
CA GLY A 59 3.57 -0.86 2.33
C GLY A 59 3.97 -0.73 0.86
N ILE A 60 5.22 -1.06 0.51
CA ILE A 60 5.72 -1.04 -0.88
C ILE A 60 4.95 -2.05 -1.75
N LEU A 61 4.69 -3.26 -1.24
CA LEU A 61 3.92 -4.27 -1.98
C LEU A 61 2.49 -3.80 -2.28
N ILE A 62 1.82 -3.14 -1.32
CA ILE A 62 0.49 -2.57 -1.54
C ILE A 62 0.53 -1.49 -2.63
N ALA A 63 1.54 -0.61 -2.61
CA ALA A 63 1.70 0.41 -3.66
C ALA A 63 1.89 -0.23 -5.04
N ALA A 64 2.70 -1.29 -5.14
CA ALA A 64 2.93 -2.00 -6.39
C ALA A 64 1.65 -2.66 -6.94
N ILE A 65 0.82 -3.25 -6.06
CA ILE A 65 -0.46 -3.85 -6.46
C ILE A 65 -1.42 -2.79 -6.99
N LEU A 66 -1.50 -1.62 -6.34
CA LEU A 66 -2.35 -0.52 -6.79
C LEU A 66 -1.90 0.02 -8.16
N GLY A 67 -0.59 0.22 -8.36
CA GLY A 67 -0.06 0.63 -9.65
C GLY A 67 -0.31 -0.40 -10.75
N ALA A 68 -0.23 -1.70 -10.43
CA ALA A 68 -0.59 -2.76 -11.37
C ALA A 68 -2.10 -2.74 -11.71
N ALA A 69 -2.95 -2.45 -10.72
CA ALA A 69 -4.39 -2.33 -10.94
C ALA A 69 -4.75 -1.16 -11.88
N ASP A 70 -4.03 -0.03 -11.77
CA ASP A 70 -4.18 1.11 -12.69
C ASP A 70 -3.84 0.72 -14.13
N LEU A 71 -2.71 0.04 -14.33
CA LEU A 71 -2.28 -0.42 -15.65
C LEU A 71 -3.27 -1.43 -16.26
N ILE A 72 -3.78 -2.37 -15.47
CA ILE A 72 -4.78 -3.34 -15.93
C ILE A 72 -6.06 -2.62 -16.37
N GLN A 73 -6.50 -1.61 -15.60
CA GLN A 73 -7.69 -0.84 -15.94
C GLN A 73 -7.49 -0.06 -17.26
N GLU A 74 -6.33 0.56 -17.44
CA GLU A 74 -6.00 1.30 -18.67
C GLU A 74 -6.02 0.39 -19.91
N VAL A 75 -5.31 -0.75 -19.84
CA VAL A 75 -5.25 -1.72 -20.93
C VAL A 75 -6.64 -2.29 -21.23
N SER A 76 -7.42 -2.63 -20.20
CA SER A 76 -8.77 -3.17 -20.36
C SER A 76 -9.72 -2.15 -20.99
N SER A 77 -9.61 -0.88 -20.62
CA SER A 77 -10.45 0.19 -21.17
C SER A 77 -10.16 0.47 -22.64
N ASN A 78 -8.93 0.20 -23.10
CA ASN A 78 -8.54 0.33 -24.50
C ASN A 78 -8.94 -0.88 -25.36
N LEU A 79 -9.21 -2.05 -24.76
CA LEU A 79 -9.68 -3.25 -25.46
C LEU A 79 -11.16 -3.17 -25.90
N PHE A 80 -11.94 -2.29 -25.27
CA PHE A 80 -13.37 -2.10 -25.57
C PHE A 80 -13.68 -0.82 -26.35
N LYS A 81 -12.64 -0.12 -26.85
CA LYS A 81 -12.76 0.98 -27.83
C LYS A 81 -12.48 0.45 -29.22
#